data_AF-A0A0U2JFA5-F1
#
_entry.id   AF-A0A0U2JFA5-F1
#
_cell.length_a   1.000
_cell.length_b   1.000
_cell.length_c   1.000
_cell.angle_alpha   90.00
_cell.angle_beta   90.00
_cell.angle_gamma   90.00
#
_symmetry.space_group_name_H-M   'P 1'
#
loop_
_entity.id
_entity.type
_entity.pdbx_description
1 polymer ?
#
loop_
_entity_poly.entity_id
_entity_poly.type
_entity_poly.pdbx_seq_one_letter_code
_entity_poly.pdbx_strand_id
1 'polypeptide(L)'
;QFDKQHETGNPWNFEIPGKGSYKVDDEMVEGLKAGYDKLTEHGWLPWMSCQPQVNTCIPKFGEYCASSESSAAAYINTIIGARTNRESPINTVYAAYTGCLPKYGTHLDENRAAKCIVELDDETRDNMKGAGDWAALGACLAEKADNRIMAVLNLPKVLGPTATKQIVSACSPGMNDPIMHLMGFTPESPTLEDAFKGNMPKNVERYKVTMDDIVEMYHHINNIAPAPGPDTAKPVDIDL
;
A
#
# COMPACT_ATOMS: atom_id res chain seq x y z
N GLN A 1 23.47 8.19 5.35
CA GLN A 1 23.08 7.72 6.69
C GLN A 1 24.09 6.72 7.26
N PHE A 2 24.63 5.79 6.47
CA PHE A 2 25.66 4.84 6.90
C PHE A 2 27.02 5.45 7.28
N ASP A 3 27.26 6.71 6.90
CA ASP A 3 28.39 7.56 7.26
C ASP A 3 28.38 7.97 8.74
N LYS A 4 27.23 7.88 9.40
CA LYS A 4 27.01 8.31 10.80
C LYS A 4 26.75 7.13 11.74
N GLN A 5 27.19 5.92 11.38
CA GLN A 5 26.86 4.69 12.09
C GLN A 5 27.35 4.63 13.54
N HIS A 6 28.29 5.48 13.95
CA HIS A 6 28.81 5.56 15.31
C HIS A 6 28.44 6.88 16.01
N GLU A 7 27.73 7.78 15.31
CA GLU A 7 27.21 8.98 15.93
C GLU A 7 26.01 8.61 16.81
N THR A 8 25.90 9.22 17.98
CA THR A 8 24.72 9.09 18.85
C THR A 8 23.56 9.90 18.28
N GLY A 9 22.42 9.28 18.03
CA GLY A 9 21.21 10.01 17.61
C GLY A 9 20.15 9.15 16.93
N ASN A 10 19.18 9.78 16.28
CA ASN A 10 18.23 9.06 15.42
C ASN A 10 18.72 9.11 13.95
N PRO A 11 18.60 8.01 13.18
CA PRO A 11 18.05 6.71 13.56
C PRO A 11 19.07 5.72 14.18
N TRP A 12 20.35 6.11 14.35
CA TRP A 12 21.43 5.19 14.77
C TRP A 12 21.97 5.49 16.17
N ASN A 13 22.11 4.47 17.01
CA ASN A 13 22.70 4.61 18.36
C ASN A 13 21.93 5.58 19.25
N PHE A 14 20.60 5.46 19.29
CA PHE A 14 19.76 6.20 20.23
C PHE A 14 19.53 5.40 21.51
N GLU A 15 19.25 6.13 22.60
CA GLU A 15 18.77 5.55 23.84
C GLU A 15 17.27 5.76 23.95
N ILE A 16 16.56 4.69 24.32
CA ILE A 16 15.16 4.81 24.74
C ILE A 16 15.17 4.84 26.27
N PRO A 17 14.66 5.92 26.91
CA PRO A 17 14.60 6.02 28.36
C PRO A 17 13.95 4.77 28.98
N GLY A 18 14.67 4.12 29.90
CA GLY A 18 14.21 2.90 30.58
C GLY A 18 14.25 1.60 29.75
N LYS A 19 14.63 1.63 28.47
CA LYS A 19 14.77 0.43 27.61
C LYS A 19 16.19 0.18 27.09
N GLY A 20 17.12 1.10 27.36
CA GLY A 20 18.55 0.94 27.04
C GLY A 20 18.98 1.60 25.74
N SER A 21 20.24 1.36 25.35
CA SER A 21 20.81 1.84 24.10
C SER A 21 20.55 0.85 22.96
N TYR A 22 20.07 1.35 21.84
CA TYR A 22 19.93 0.59 20.60
C TYR A 22 21.05 0.99 19.67
N LYS A 23 22.07 0.15 19.57
CA LYS A 23 23.17 0.29 18.62
C LYS A 23 22.96 -0.70 17.48
N VAL A 24 23.20 -0.25 16.26
CA VAL A 24 23.20 -1.16 15.10
C VAL A 24 24.53 -1.91 15.12
N ASP A 25 24.46 -3.21 14.91
CA ASP A 25 25.64 -4.08 14.89
C ASP A 25 26.51 -3.81 13.66
N ASP A 26 27.84 -3.79 13.84
CA ASP A 26 28.78 -3.46 12.77
C ASP A 26 28.69 -4.48 11.61
N GLU A 27 28.47 -5.77 11.89
CA GLU A 27 28.31 -6.81 10.87
C GLU A 27 27.07 -6.54 10.01
N MET A 28 25.97 -6.09 10.63
CA MET A 28 24.76 -5.71 9.90
C MET A 28 25.03 -4.52 8.97
N VAL A 29 25.77 -3.52 9.44
CA VAL A 29 26.08 -2.35 8.58
C VAL A 29 27.01 -2.73 7.44
N GLU A 30 28.03 -3.54 7.70
CA GLU A 30 28.93 -4.06 6.66
C GLU A 30 28.17 -4.85 5.60
N GLY A 31 27.27 -5.75 6.01
CA GLY A 31 26.43 -6.52 5.09
C GLY A 31 25.49 -5.65 4.26
N LEU A 32 24.84 -4.66 4.88
CA LEU A 32 23.95 -3.71 4.18
C LEU A 32 24.72 -2.84 3.18
N LYS A 33 25.89 -2.32 3.57
CA LYS A 33 26.78 -1.55 2.68
C LYS A 33 27.23 -2.38 1.49
N ALA A 34 27.71 -3.60 1.73
CA ALA A 34 28.15 -4.51 0.67
C ALA A 34 27.02 -4.80 -0.34
N GLY A 35 25.79 -5.07 0.15
CA GLY A 35 24.62 -5.25 -0.70
C GLY A 35 24.25 -4.00 -1.49
N TYR A 36 24.21 -2.84 -0.83
CA TYR A 36 23.89 -1.55 -1.46
C TYR A 36 24.90 -1.19 -2.57
N ASP A 37 26.19 -1.29 -2.27
CA ASP A 37 27.27 -0.99 -3.21
C ASP A 37 27.20 -1.92 -4.42
N LYS A 38 26.97 -3.21 -4.18
CA LYS A 38 26.88 -4.20 -5.27
C LYS A 38 25.68 -3.95 -6.17
N LEU A 39 24.51 -3.66 -5.60
CA LEU A 39 23.32 -3.31 -6.38
C LEU A 39 23.56 -2.05 -7.22
N THR A 40 24.19 -1.03 -6.63
CA THR A 40 24.51 0.23 -7.32
C THR A 40 25.51 0.02 -8.47
N GLU A 41 26.55 -0.81 -8.26
CA GLU A 41 27.51 -1.22 -9.30
C GLU A 41 26.80 -1.88 -10.50
N HIS A 42 25.75 -2.66 -10.25
CA HIS A 42 24.93 -3.31 -11.27
C HIS A 42 23.86 -2.39 -11.89
N GLY A 43 23.88 -1.08 -11.59
CA GLY A 43 23.00 -0.08 -12.19
C GLY A 43 21.66 0.10 -11.48
N TRP A 44 21.50 -0.43 -10.26
CA TRP A 44 20.34 -0.12 -9.43
C TRP A 44 20.33 1.36 -9.06
N LEU A 45 19.18 2.01 -9.22
CA LEU A 45 18.98 3.41 -8.85
C LEU A 45 18.39 3.47 -7.45
N PRO A 46 19.07 4.00 -6.42
CA PRO A 46 18.52 4.11 -5.08
C PRO A 46 17.42 5.18 -5.00
N TRP A 47 16.32 4.83 -4.34
CA TRP A 47 15.03 5.56 -4.34
C TRP A 47 14.79 6.22 -2.98
N MET A 48 15.49 5.76 -1.95
CA MET A 48 15.50 6.24 -0.55
C MET A 48 14.09 6.57 -0.01
N SER A 49 13.09 5.79 -0.41
CA SER A 49 11.69 5.97 -0.05
C SER A 49 11.02 4.60 0.06
N CYS A 50 10.14 4.45 1.05
CA CYS A 50 9.25 3.29 1.15
C CYS A 50 8.09 3.33 0.13
N GLN A 51 7.98 4.43 -0.64
CA GLN A 51 6.96 4.60 -1.69
C GLN A 51 7.61 5.02 -3.01
N PRO A 52 8.40 4.15 -3.63
CA PRO A 52 9.08 4.43 -4.90
C PRO A 52 8.12 4.76 -6.06
N GLN A 53 6.94 4.14 -6.06
CA GLN A 53 5.92 4.22 -7.10
C GLN A 53 5.29 5.61 -7.26
N VAL A 54 5.48 6.52 -6.31
CA VAL A 54 4.95 7.90 -6.40
C VAL A 54 5.97 8.91 -6.93
N ASN A 55 7.27 8.61 -6.88
CA ASN A 55 8.31 9.65 -7.02
C ASN A 55 9.41 9.36 -8.04
N THR A 56 9.80 8.10 -8.29
CA THR A 56 11.08 7.84 -9.01
C THR A 56 11.02 6.78 -10.11
N CYS A 57 10.17 5.75 -10.00
CA CYS A 57 10.14 4.66 -10.96
C CYS A 57 8.70 4.23 -11.21
N ILE A 58 8.07 5.00 -12.09
CA ILE A 58 6.67 4.87 -12.42
C ILE A 58 6.60 4.06 -13.73
N PRO A 59 6.21 2.77 -13.70
CA PRO A 59 5.96 2.03 -14.94
C PRO A 59 4.82 2.68 -15.72
N LYS A 60 4.70 2.36 -17.01
CA LYS A 60 3.58 2.86 -17.83
C LYS A 60 2.41 1.89 -17.79
N PHE A 61 1.23 2.42 -18.09
CA PHE A 61 0.03 1.62 -18.30
C PHE A 61 0.32 0.44 -19.24
N GLY A 62 -0.07 -0.77 -18.82
CA GLY A 62 0.11 -2.01 -19.58
C GLY A 62 1.50 -2.64 -19.53
N GLU A 63 2.52 -1.97 -18.98
CA GLU A 63 3.84 -2.56 -18.78
C GLU A 63 3.82 -3.62 -17.68
N TYR A 64 4.76 -4.57 -17.76
CA TYR A 64 4.97 -5.59 -16.74
C TYR A 64 6.15 -5.17 -15.86
N CYS A 65 5.98 -5.28 -14.54
CA CYS A 65 7.03 -5.00 -13.57
C CYS A 65 7.00 -6.01 -12.42
N ALA A 66 8.05 -6.00 -11.61
CA ALA A 66 8.18 -6.85 -10.44
C ALA A 66 8.37 -5.96 -9.21
N SER A 67 7.40 -5.98 -8.30
CA SER A 67 7.45 -5.24 -7.03
C SER A 67 7.45 -6.18 -5.85
N SER A 68 8.43 -6.02 -4.95
CA SER A 68 8.49 -6.72 -3.66
C SER A 68 7.91 -5.90 -2.51
N GLU A 69 7.46 -4.67 -2.78
CA GLU A 69 6.78 -3.82 -1.81
C GLU A 69 5.26 -3.97 -1.97
N SER A 70 4.54 -4.14 -0.84
CA SER A 70 3.15 -4.57 -0.83
C SER A 70 2.18 -3.48 -1.29
N SER A 71 2.37 -2.23 -0.85
CA SER A 71 1.53 -1.09 -1.23
C SER A 71 1.80 -0.63 -2.67
N ALA A 72 3.04 -0.76 -3.13
CA ALA A 72 3.51 -0.41 -4.46
C ALA A 72 2.90 -1.35 -5.48
N ALA A 73 2.86 -2.66 -5.20
CA ALA A 73 2.19 -3.61 -6.07
C ALA A 73 0.71 -3.21 -6.27
N ALA A 74 0.00 -2.87 -5.19
CA ALA A 74 -1.40 -2.46 -5.27
C ALA A 74 -1.58 -1.16 -6.05
N TYR A 75 -0.69 -0.19 -5.86
CA TYR A 75 -0.74 1.12 -6.53
C TYR A 75 -0.40 1.03 -8.02
N ILE A 76 0.60 0.22 -8.37
CA ILE A 76 1.01 -0.05 -9.75
C ILE A 76 -0.15 -0.65 -10.54
N ASN A 77 -0.86 -1.63 -9.97
CA ASN A 77 -2.01 -2.21 -10.65
C ASN A 77 -3.22 -1.28 -10.67
N THR A 78 -3.55 -0.64 -9.54
CA THR A 78 -4.81 0.09 -9.35
C THR A 78 -4.80 1.49 -9.96
N ILE A 79 -3.71 2.24 -9.77
CA ILE A 79 -3.62 3.67 -10.15
C ILE A 79 -2.87 3.85 -11.46
N ILE A 80 -1.78 3.10 -11.65
CA ILE A 80 -0.96 3.20 -12.88
C ILE A 80 -1.54 2.30 -13.99
N GLY A 81 -2.12 1.15 -13.63
CA GLY A 81 -2.57 0.14 -14.58
C GLY A 81 -1.42 -0.62 -15.27
N ALA A 82 -0.24 -0.62 -14.66
CA ALA A 82 0.81 -1.58 -14.96
C ALA A 82 0.48 -2.94 -14.31
N ARG A 83 1.28 -3.97 -14.60
CA ARG A 83 1.04 -5.34 -14.17
C ARG A 83 2.17 -5.84 -13.30
N THR A 84 1.87 -6.14 -12.03
CA THR A 84 2.78 -6.77 -11.08
C THR A 84 2.02 -7.67 -10.13
N ASN A 85 2.64 -8.76 -9.67
CA ASN A 85 2.20 -9.45 -8.46
C ASN A 85 2.81 -8.80 -7.20
N ARG A 86 2.52 -9.37 -6.03
CA ARG A 86 3.41 -9.25 -4.88
C ARG A 86 4.55 -10.25 -5.03
N GLU A 87 5.66 -9.76 -5.54
CA GLU A 87 6.84 -10.58 -5.80
C GLU A 87 7.71 -10.74 -4.55
N SER A 88 8.44 -11.85 -4.47
CA SER A 88 9.51 -11.99 -3.48
C SER A 88 10.65 -11.01 -3.80
N PRO A 89 11.34 -10.44 -2.79
CA PRO A 89 12.57 -9.67 -3.02
C PRO A 89 13.64 -10.45 -3.79
N ILE A 90 13.60 -11.79 -3.77
CA ILE A 90 14.49 -12.63 -4.56
C ILE A 90 14.08 -12.61 -6.04
N ASN A 91 12.78 -12.73 -6.32
CA ASN A 91 12.25 -12.72 -7.69
C ASN A 91 12.48 -11.38 -8.38
N THR A 92 12.32 -10.27 -7.66
CA THR A 92 12.52 -8.93 -8.24
C THR A 92 13.96 -8.71 -8.70
N VAL A 93 14.95 -9.21 -7.95
CA VAL A 93 16.36 -9.15 -8.34
C VAL A 93 16.62 -10.02 -9.58
N TYR A 94 16.11 -11.25 -9.62
CA TYR A 94 16.25 -12.10 -10.81
C TYR A 94 15.55 -11.51 -12.04
N ALA A 95 14.38 -10.89 -11.87
CA ALA A 95 13.68 -10.21 -12.94
C ALA A 95 14.48 -9.01 -13.47
N ALA A 96 15.16 -8.27 -12.59
CA ALA A 96 16.03 -7.17 -12.99
C ALA A 96 17.23 -7.66 -13.84
N TYR A 97 17.83 -8.81 -13.50
CA TYR A 97 18.95 -9.36 -14.26
C TYR A 97 18.53 -10.03 -15.58
N THR A 98 17.43 -10.76 -15.57
CA THR A 98 16.99 -11.56 -16.74
C THR A 98 16.08 -10.79 -17.68
N GLY A 99 15.49 -9.67 -17.23
CA GLY A 99 14.47 -8.94 -17.96
C GLY A 99 13.16 -9.72 -18.11
N CYS A 100 12.98 -10.82 -17.38
CA CYS A 100 11.81 -11.69 -17.49
C CYS A 100 11.28 -12.10 -16.12
N LEU A 101 9.98 -12.38 -16.06
CA LEU A 101 9.28 -12.85 -14.88
C LEU A 101 8.21 -13.86 -15.33
N PRO A 102 7.96 -14.95 -14.58
CA PRO A 102 6.86 -15.85 -14.89
C PRO A 102 5.52 -15.09 -15.00
N LYS A 103 4.70 -15.43 -16.00
CA LYS A 103 3.38 -14.82 -16.18
C LYS A 103 2.35 -15.58 -15.34
N TYR A 104 1.99 -15.06 -14.17
CA TYR A 104 1.01 -15.64 -13.25
C TYR A 104 0.31 -14.55 -12.43
N GLY A 105 -0.70 -14.95 -11.63
CA GLY A 105 -1.37 -14.03 -10.71
C GLY A 105 -1.98 -12.85 -11.44
N THR A 106 -1.80 -11.64 -10.92
CA THR A 106 -2.32 -10.39 -11.47
C THR A 106 -1.63 -9.94 -12.77
N HIS A 107 -0.63 -10.67 -13.29
CA HIS A 107 -0.18 -10.48 -14.67
C HIS A 107 -1.20 -10.97 -15.72
N LEU A 108 -2.08 -11.88 -15.33
CA LEU A 108 -3.13 -12.46 -16.16
C LEU A 108 -4.43 -11.67 -16.02
N ASP A 109 -5.13 -11.40 -17.13
CA ASP A 109 -6.34 -10.57 -17.12
C ASP A 109 -7.49 -11.21 -16.35
N GLU A 110 -7.65 -12.51 -16.49
CA GLU A 110 -8.66 -13.32 -15.82
C GLU A 110 -8.57 -13.25 -14.28
N ASN A 111 -7.36 -13.07 -13.75
CA ASN A 111 -7.09 -12.98 -12.31
C ASN A 111 -7.27 -11.55 -11.77
N ARG A 112 -7.53 -10.57 -12.64
CA ARG A 112 -7.76 -9.17 -12.25
C ARG A 112 -9.24 -8.84 -12.14
N ALA A 113 -10.14 -9.77 -12.47
CA ALA A 113 -11.57 -9.51 -12.45
C ALA A 113 -12.09 -9.24 -11.03
N ALA A 114 -12.85 -8.15 -10.86
CA ALA A 114 -13.61 -7.88 -9.67
C ALA A 114 -14.52 -9.06 -9.31
N LYS A 115 -14.73 -9.25 -8.01
CA LYS A 115 -15.54 -10.32 -7.42
C LYS A 115 -16.67 -9.78 -6.55
N CYS A 116 -16.53 -8.56 -6.03
CA CYS A 116 -17.56 -7.87 -5.26
C CYS A 116 -17.61 -6.38 -5.63
N ILE A 117 -18.69 -5.71 -5.23
CA ILE A 117 -18.82 -4.26 -5.30
C ILE A 117 -18.78 -3.70 -3.88
N VAL A 118 -18.02 -2.64 -3.68
CA VAL A 118 -18.06 -1.84 -2.46
C VAL A 118 -18.43 -0.41 -2.88
N GLU A 119 -19.42 0.19 -2.24
CA GLU A 119 -19.95 1.49 -2.65
C GLU A 119 -20.03 2.43 -1.45
N LEU A 120 -19.41 3.60 -1.58
CA LEU A 120 -19.56 4.67 -0.60
C LEU A 120 -20.96 5.26 -0.72
N ASP A 121 -21.56 5.68 0.38
CA ASP A 121 -22.70 6.58 0.28
C ASP A 121 -22.31 8.03 0.04
N ASP A 122 -23.32 8.83 -0.29
CA ASP A 122 -23.15 10.24 -0.62
C ASP A 122 -22.56 11.03 0.56
N GLU A 123 -23.00 10.73 1.78
CA GLU A 123 -22.44 11.34 2.98
C GLU A 123 -20.95 11.06 3.13
N THR A 124 -20.55 9.79 2.99
CA THR A 124 -19.14 9.39 3.03
C THR A 124 -18.34 10.08 1.93
N ARG A 125 -18.79 9.97 0.68
CA ARG A 125 -18.14 10.57 -0.49
C ARG A 125 -17.87 12.06 -0.30
N ASP A 126 -18.85 12.79 0.24
CA ASP A 126 -18.82 14.25 0.30
C ASP A 126 -18.10 14.81 1.53
N ASN A 127 -17.77 13.98 2.53
CA ASN A 127 -17.20 14.43 3.81
C ASN A 127 -15.76 13.98 4.10
N MET A 128 -15.09 13.26 3.20
CA MET A 128 -13.67 12.91 3.35
C MET A 128 -12.76 14.15 3.26
N LYS A 129 -11.94 14.41 4.28
CA LYS A 129 -11.16 15.65 4.39
C LYS A 129 -9.65 15.42 4.56
N GLY A 130 -9.26 14.34 5.23
CA GLY A 130 -7.88 14.12 5.70
C GLY A 130 -7.22 12.84 5.19
N ALA A 131 -5.90 12.77 5.33
CA ALA A 131 -5.12 11.55 5.06
C ALA A 131 -5.55 10.37 5.94
N GLY A 132 -5.96 10.64 7.18
CA GLY A 132 -6.50 9.65 8.11
C GLY A 132 -7.79 9.03 7.59
N ASP A 133 -8.73 9.85 7.11
CA ASP A 133 -10.00 9.37 6.54
C ASP A 133 -9.73 8.44 5.34
N TRP A 134 -8.83 8.84 4.43
CA TRP A 134 -8.48 8.01 3.27
C TRP A 134 -7.84 6.67 3.65
N ALA A 135 -7.04 6.65 4.72
CA ALA A 135 -6.46 5.43 5.25
C ALA A 135 -7.54 4.54 5.90
N ALA A 136 -8.43 5.12 6.71
CA ALA A 136 -9.56 4.42 7.29
C ALA A 136 -10.47 3.83 6.20
N LEU A 137 -10.77 4.59 5.14
CA LEU A 137 -11.48 4.09 3.96
C LEU A 137 -10.78 2.89 3.34
N GLY A 138 -9.46 2.97 3.10
CA GLY A 138 -8.71 1.84 2.56
C GLY A 138 -8.84 0.58 3.42
N ALA A 139 -8.78 0.72 4.75
CA ALA A 139 -8.96 -0.38 5.67
C ALA A 139 -10.41 -0.93 5.67
N CYS A 140 -11.43 -0.06 5.66
CA CYS A 140 -12.83 -0.47 5.51
C CYS A 140 -13.05 -1.27 4.21
N LEU A 141 -12.51 -0.77 3.10
CA LEU A 141 -12.61 -1.43 1.80
C LEU A 141 -12.03 -2.85 1.86
N ALA A 142 -10.86 -3.00 2.47
CA ALA A 142 -10.23 -4.31 2.67
C ALA A 142 -11.10 -5.25 3.51
N GLU A 143 -11.66 -4.77 4.62
CA GLU A 143 -12.52 -5.57 5.50
C GLU A 143 -13.81 -6.02 4.80
N LYS A 144 -14.54 -5.10 4.15
CA LYS A 144 -15.77 -5.44 3.43
C LYS A 144 -15.50 -6.38 2.24
N ALA A 145 -14.36 -6.20 1.57
CA ALA A 145 -14.00 -7.03 0.44
C ALA A 145 -13.57 -8.45 0.86
N ASP A 146 -13.10 -8.66 2.10
CA ASP A 146 -12.66 -9.96 2.61
C ASP A 146 -11.74 -10.69 1.62
N ASN A 147 -10.59 -10.07 1.32
CA ASN A 147 -9.56 -10.60 0.43
C ASN A 147 -10.00 -10.83 -1.04
N ARG A 148 -11.14 -10.26 -1.46
CA ARG A 148 -11.60 -10.29 -2.86
C ARG A 148 -11.21 -9.01 -3.60
N ILE A 149 -10.94 -9.13 -4.90
CA ILE A 149 -10.79 -7.95 -5.78
C ILE A 149 -12.14 -7.24 -5.85
N MET A 150 -12.17 -5.97 -5.47
CA MET A 150 -13.40 -5.17 -5.42
C MET A 150 -13.47 -4.15 -6.56
N ALA A 151 -14.69 -3.83 -6.98
CA ALA A 151 -14.99 -2.61 -7.71
C ALA A 151 -15.59 -1.57 -6.74
N VAL A 152 -14.90 -0.44 -6.58
CA VAL A 152 -15.26 0.62 -5.64
C VAL A 152 -16.03 1.71 -6.35
N LEU A 153 -17.29 1.91 -5.94
CA LEU A 153 -18.23 2.85 -6.53
C LEU A 153 -18.43 4.10 -5.66
N ASN A 154 -18.99 5.12 -6.31
CA ASN A 154 -19.36 6.40 -5.71
C ASN A 154 -18.20 7.13 -5.00
N LEU A 155 -17.00 7.01 -5.56
CA LEU A 155 -15.84 7.77 -5.12
C LEU A 155 -16.00 9.28 -5.41
N PRO A 156 -15.32 10.15 -4.65
CA PRO A 156 -15.25 11.57 -4.97
C PRO A 156 -14.73 11.78 -6.39
N LYS A 157 -15.21 12.83 -7.07
CA LYS A 157 -14.84 13.14 -8.47
C LYS A 157 -13.34 13.33 -8.69
N VAL A 158 -12.61 13.72 -7.65
CA VAL A 158 -11.17 13.96 -7.70
C VAL A 158 -10.53 13.26 -6.52
N LEU A 159 -9.63 12.32 -6.79
CA LEU A 159 -8.72 11.75 -5.80
C LEU A 159 -7.31 12.27 -6.06
N GLY A 160 -6.79 13.07 -5.13
CA GLY A 160 -5.42 13.56 -5.20
C GLY A 160 -4.39 12.45 -4.90
N PRO A 161 -3.09 12.74 -5.08
CA PRO A 161 -2.01 11.81 -4.75
C PRO A 161 -2.05 11.30 -3.32
N THR A 162 -2.38 12.16 -2.34
CA THR A 162 -2.54 11.74 -0.93
C THR A 162 -3.67 10.75 -0.77
N ALA A 163 -4.84 10.99 -1.37
CA ALA A 163 -6.00 10.11 -1.24
C ALA A 163 -5.72 8.73 -1.83
N THR A 164 -5.29 8.68 -3.09
CA THR A 164 -4.96 7.42 -3.78
C THR A 164 -3.86 6.64 -3.04
N LYS A 165 -2.82 7.32 -2.56
CA LYS A 165 -1.77 6.71 -1.74
C LYS A 165 -2.32 6.09 -0.47
N GLN A 166 -3.12 6.82 0.31
CA GLN A 166 -3.60 6.34 1.61
C GLN A 166 -4.62 5.21 1.46
N ILE A 167 -5.58 5.33 0.54
CA ILE A 167 -6.55 4.27 0.25
C ILE A 167 -5.82 2.97 -0.10
N VAL A 168 -4.91 3.03 -1.08
CA VAL A 168 -4.21 1.83 -1.57
C VAL A 168 -3.28 1.25 -0.50
N SER A 169 -2.56 2.10 0.24
CA SER A 169 -1.62 1.64 1.27
C SER A 169 -2.34 0.93 2.42
N ALA A 170 -3.47 1.47 2.88
CA ALA A 170 -4.24 0.89 3.97
C ALA A 170 -5.08 -0.32 3.54
N CYS A 171 -5.49 -0.40 2.28
CA CYS A 171 -6.25 -1.52 1.75
C CYS A 171 -5.35 -2.73 1.39
N SER A 172 -4.12 -2.49 0.89
CA SER A 172 -3.23 -3.56 0.43
C SER A 172 -3.05 -4.70 1.44
N PRO A 173 -2.82 -4.47 2.75
CA PRO A 173 -2.66 -5.57 3.72
C PRO A 173 -3.82 -6.58 3.77
N GLY A 174 -5.06 -6.16 3.46
CA GLY A 174 -6.23 -7.03 3.45
C GLY A 174 -6.51 -7.75 2.13
N MET A 175 -5.60 -7.64 1.16
CA MET A 175 -5.73 -8.24 -0.17
C MET A 175 -4.59 -9.23 -0.40
N ASN A 176 -4.80 -10.32 -1.12
CA ASN A 176 -3.76 -11.22 -1.61
C ASN A 176 -3.34 -10.83 -3.03
N ASP A 177 -4.32 -10.61 -3.90
CA ASP A 177 -4.12 -10.08 -5.24
C ASP A 177 -4.04 -8.55 -5.18
N PRO A 178 -2.89 -7.94 -5.55
CA PRO A 178 -2.66 -6.51 -5.30
C PRO A 178 -3.36 -5.65 -6.36
N ILE A 179 -4.68 -5.73 -6.50
CA ILE A 179 -5.47 -4.85 -7.36
C ILE A 179 -6.87 -4.63 -6.78
N MET A 180 -7.35 -3.39 -6.86
CA MET A 180 -8.74 -3.02 -6.70
C MET A 180 -9.14 -2.12 -7.88
N HIS A 181 -10.41 -2.07 -8.23
CA HIS A 181 -10.91 -1.21 -9.30
C HIS A 181 -11.57 0.01 -8.68
N LEU A 182 -10.85 1.13 -8.64
CA LEU A 182 -11.41 2.41 -8.23
C LEU A 182 -12.13 3.01 -9.44
N MET A 183 -13.46 2.95 -9.47
CA MET A 183 -14.23 3.33 -10.64
C MET A 183 -14.02 4.80 -10.99
N GLY A 184 -13.60 5.07 -12.23
CA GLY A 184 -13.20 6.40 -12.70
C GLY A 184 -11.73 6.75 -12.49
N PHE A 185 -10.95 5.93 -11.80
CA PHE A 185 -9.52 6.15 -11.53
C PHE A 185 -8.63 5.02 -12.04
N THR A 186 -9.09 3.77 -11.99
CA THR A 186 -8.31 2.63 -12.48
C THR A 186 -8.31 2.60 -14.01
N PRO A 187 -7.15 2.79 -14.68
CA PRO A 187 -7.11 3.01 -16.13
C PRO A 187 -7.65 1.85 -16.96
N GLU A 188 -7.50 0.60 -16.49
CA GLU A 188 -8.00 -0.59 -17.18
C GLU A 188 -9.49 -0.91 -16.93
N SER A 189 -10.16 -0.12 -16.09
CA SER A 189 -11.54 -0.38 -15.65
C SER A 189 -12.41 0.89 -15.70
N PRO A 190 -12.62 1.48 -16.89
CA PRO A 190 -13.46 2.66 -17.03
C PRO A 190 -14.94 2.34 -16.75
N THR A 191 -15.37 1.08 -16.90
CA THR A 191 -16.73 0.63 -16.61
C THR A 191 -16.75 -0.57 -15.65
N LEU A 192 -17.91 -0.82 -15.02
CA LEU A 192 -18.09 -2.03 -14.22
C LEU A 192 -17.91 -3.31 -15.05
N GLU A 193 -18.32 -3.30 -16.32
CA GLU A 193 -18.11 -4.45 -17.21
C GLU A 193 -16.61 -4.75 -17.38
N ASP A 194 -15.79 -3.72 -17.56
CA ASP A 194 -14.33 -3.85 -17.65
C ASP A 194 -13.70 -4.33 -16.33
N ALA A 195 -14.17 -3.81 -15.20
CA ALA A 195 -13.70 -4.22 -13.87
C ALA A 195 -13.94 -5.73 -13.63
N PHE A 196 -15.09 -6.25 -14.08
CA PHE A 196 -15.43 -7.67 -14.01
C PHE A 196 -14.91 -8.49 -15.21
N LYS A 197 -14.13 -7.87 -16.11
CA LYS A 197 -13.58 -8.50 -17.34
C LYS A 197 -14.66 -9.22 -18.16
N GLY A 198 -15.83 -8.59 -18.29
CA GLY A 198 -17.00 -9.14 -19.00
C GLY A 198 -17.72 -10.29 -18.29
N ASN A 199 -17.26 -10.70 -17.10
CA ASN A 199 -17.79 -11.85 -16.37
C ASN A 199 -18.63 -11.43 -15.14
N MET A 200 -19.44 -10.39 -15.27
CA MET A 200 -20.29 -9.87 -14.18
C MET A 200 -21.36 -10.90 -13.76
N PRO A 201 -21.34 -11.42 -12.52
CA PRO A 201 -22.42 -12.28 -12.01
C PRO A 201 -23.78 -11.57 -11.98
N LYS A 202 -24.87 -12.34 -12.11
CA LYS A 202 -26.24 -11.78 -12.00
C LYS A 202 -26.53 -11.18 -10.62
N ASN A 203 -26.01 -11.79 -9.56
CA ASN A 203 -26.20 -11.39 -8.17
C ASN A 203 -24.84 -11.12 -7.52
N VAL A 204 -24.17 -10.05 -7.95
CA VAL A 204 -22.92 -9.62 -7.31
C VAL A 204 -23.18 -9.13 -5.89
N GLU A 205 -22.36 -9.62 -4.96
CA GLU A 205 -22.34 -9.11 -3.59
C GLU A 205 -21.95 -7.63 -3.58
N ARG A 206 -22.76 -6.82 -2.91
CA ARG A 206 -22.58 -5.38 -2.79
C ARG A 206 -22.54 -4.98 -1.32
N TYR A 207 -21.50 -4.27 -0.95
CA TYR A 207 -21.30 -3.72 0.39
C TYR A 207 -21.39 -2.21 0.34
N LYS A 208 -21.97 -1.63 1.39
CA LYS A 208 -22.05 -0.19 1.59
C LYS A 208 -20.97 0.23 2.59
N VAL A 209 -20.34 1.38 2.35
CA VAL A 209 -19.46 2.06 3.32
C VAL A 209 -20.12 3.38 3.70
N THR A 210 -20.31 3.59 5.00
CA THR A 210 -20.88 4.81 5.59
C THR A 210 -19.82 5.59 6.36
N MET A 211 -20.12 6.83 6.77
CA MET A 211 -19.20 7.57 7.64
C MET A 211 -19.01 6.90 9.00
N ASP A 212 -20.03 6.21 9.51
CA ASP A 212 -19.90 5.44 10.75
C ASP A 212 -18.84 4.33 10.60
N ASP A 213 -18.82 3.62 9.46
CA ASP A 213 -17.76 2.63 9.18
C ASP A 213 -16.37 3.28 9.18
N ILE A 214 -16.23 4.48 8.59
CA ILE A 214 -14.95 5.21 8.55
C ILE A 214 -14.49 5.61 9.95
N VAL A 215 -15.40 6.17 10.76
CA VAL A 215 -15.11 6.59 12.14
C VAL A 215 -14.74 5.38 12.99
N GLU A 216 -15.51 4.29 12.91
CA GLU A 216 -15.23 3.05 13.63
C GLU A 216 -13.88 2.46 13.24
N MET A 217 -13.58 2.39 11.94
CA MET A 217 -12.31 1.89 11.45
C MET A 217 -11.14 2.79 11.88
N TYR A 218 -11.31 4.11 11.83
CA TYR A 218 -10.32 5.05 12.32
C TYR A 218 -10.01 4.79 13.80
N HIS A 219 -11.03 4.56 14.63
CA HIS A 219 -10.81 4.17 16.01
C HIS A 219 -10.12 2.81 16.11
N HIS A 220 -10.55 1.80 15.36
CA HIS A 220 -9.98 0.45 15.37
C HIS A 220 -8.48 0.45 15.07
N ILE A 221 -8.04 1.10 13.99
CA ILE A 221 -6.63 1.14 13.59
C ILE A 221 -5.78 2.03 14.49
N ASN A 222 -6.39 2.94 15.24
CA ASN A 222 -5.73 3.75 16.26
C ASN A 222 -5.79 3.11 17.66
N ASN A 223 -6.53 2.00 17.85
CA ASN A 223 -6.76 1.40 19.16
C ASN A 223 -5.60 0.51 19.64
N ILE A 224 -4.36 0.95 19.42
CA ILE A 224 -3.22 0.37 20.12
C ILE A 224 -3.37 0.83 21.56
N ALA A 225 -3.75 -0.08 22.47
CA ALA A 225 -3.66 0.19 23.90
C ALA A 225 -2.28 0.82 24.14
N PRO A 226 -2.21 2.02 24.74
CA PRO A 226 -0.94 2.70 24.89
C PRO A 226 0.03 1.71 25.54
N ALA A 227 1.26 1.64 25.01
CA ALA A 227 2.29 0.84 25.65
C ALA A 227 2.25 1.16 27.16
N PRO A 228 2.28 0.16 28.05
CA PRO A 228 1.92 0.34 29.46
C PRO A 228 2.62 1.53 30.10
N GLY A 229 3.80 1.88 29.58
CA GLY A 229 4.50 3.11 29.90
C GLY A 229 4.93 3.12 31.37
N PRO A 230 5.83 4.00 31.78
CA PRO A 230 5.89 4.35 33.19
C PRO A 230 4.59 5.07 33.57
N ASP A 231 4.18 4.98 34.85
CA ASP A 231 2.99 5.67 35.40
C ASP A 231 2.99 7.20 35.16
N THR A 232 4.13 7.76 34.76
CA THR A 232 4.37 9.17 34.45
C THR A 232 4.10 9.53 32.98
N ALA A 233 3.91 8.57 32.09
CA ALA A 233 3.59 8.81 30.69
C ALA A 233 2.14 9.26 30.58
N LYS A 234 1.93 10.49 30.08
CA LYS A 234 0.59 10.99 29.78
C LYS A 234 0.19 10.51 28.38
N PRO A 235 -1.04 10.01 28.19
CA PRO A 235 -1.60 9.85 26.86
C PRO A 235 -1.45 11.18 26.11
N VAL A 236 -1.00 11.12 24.86
CA VAL A 236 -1.14 12.26 23.96
C VAL A 236 -2.59 12.24 23.54
N ASP A 237 -3.42 13.07 24.16
CA ASP A 237 -4.74 13.36 23.62
C ASP A 237 -4.51 13.98 22.23
N ILE A 238 -4.87 13.23 21.19
CA ILE A 238 -5.02 13.79 19.85
C ILE A 238 -6.35 14.54 19.91
N ASP A 239 -6.32 15.78 20.40
CA ASP A 239 -7.46 16.69 20.33
C ASP A 239 -7.82 16.91 18.85
N LEU A 240 -9.06 16.54 18.49
CA LEU A 240 -9.67 16.67 17.16
C LEU A 240 -10.09 18.13 16.87
#